data_AF-A0A2V7V3Q8-F1
#
_entry.id   AF-A0A2V7V3Q8-F1
#
_cell.length_a   1.000
_cell.length_b   1.000
_cell.length_c   1.000
_cell.angle_alpha   90.00
_cell.angle_beta   90.00
_cell.angle_gamma   90.00
#
_symmetry.space_group_name_H-M   'P 1'
#
loop_
_entity.id
_entity.type
_entity.pdbx_description
1 polymer ?
#
loop_
_entity_poly.entity_id
_entity_poly.type
_entity_poly.pdbx_seq_one_letter_code
_entity_poly.pdbx_strand_id
1 'polypeptide(L)'
;MLGRITLGTASPRDLVALASSLRAVARVPDLLKDLLAPLVRALLKDLDPPLGVAEAVEVTLVESPPATLREGGFVRDGVDDELDDLRARSRGGRTTISTI
;
A
#
# COMPACT_ATOMS: atom_id res chain seq x y z
N MET A 1 9.56 4.13 -9.01
CA MET A 1 8.98 3.24 -7.98
C MET A 1 9.32 1.78 -8.25
N LEU A 2 9.00 1.22 -9.41
CA LEU A 2 9.29 -0.19 -9.76
C LEU A 2 10.76 -0.61 -9.54
N GLY A 3 11.72 0.19 -9.97
CA GLY A 3 13.15 -0.12 -9.77
C GLY A 3 13.58 -0.23 -8.29
N ARG A 4 12.92 0.47 -7.37
CA ARG A 4 13.20 0.35 -5.93
C ARG A 4 12.56 -0.91 -5.33
N ILE A 5 11.39 -1.29 -5.83
CA ILE A 5 10.70 -2.51 -5.42
C ILE A 5 11.51 -3.74 -5.84
N THR A 6 11.99 -3.77 -7.09
CA THR A 6 12.81 -4.88 -7.60
C THR A 6 14.14 -5.01 -6.86
N LEU A 7 14.68 -3.89 -6.36
CA LEU A 7 15.91 -3.86 -5.56
C LEU A 7 15.67 -4.05 -4.05
N GLY A 8 14.42 -4.23 -3.60
CA GLY A 8 14.11 -4.37 -2.17
C GLY A 8 14.34 -3.11 -1.33
N THR A 9 14.44 -1.93 -1.96
CA THR A 9 14.72 -0.63 -1.30
C THR A 9 13.52 0.31 -1.31
N ALA A 10 12.33 -0.22 -1.64
CA ALA A 10 11.08 0.52 -1.56
C ALA A 10 10.71 0.79 -0.10
N SER A 11 10.23 2.00 0.18
CA SER A 11 9.63 2.34 1.47
C SER A 11 8.15 1.94 1.49
N PRO A 12 7.52 1.86 2.68
CA PRO A 12 6.08 1.63 2.79
C PRO A 12 5.25 2.65 2.00
N ARG A 13 5.70 3.92 1.94
CA ARG A 13 5.06 4.95 1.10
C ARG A 13 5.11 4.66 -0.38
N ASP A 14 6.22 4.10 -0.88
CA ASP A 14 6.30 3.70 -2.29
C ASP A 14 5.26 2.62 -2.61
N LEU A 15 5.01 1.69 -1.68
CA LEU A 15 4.02 0.63 -1.85
C LEU A 15 2.60 1.18 -1.84
N VAL A 16 2.26 2.09 -0.91
CA VAL A 16 0.95 2.76 -0.89
C VAL A 16 0.73 3.60 -2.16
N ALA A 17 1.77 4.32 -2.62
CA ALA A 17 1.68 5.07 -3.86
C ALA A 17 1.49 4.16 -5.10
N LEU A 18 2.12 2.98 -5.11
CA LEU A 18 1.89 1.97 -6.13
C LEU A 18 0.43 1.49 -6.12
N ALA A 19 -0.11 1.14 -4.94
CA ALA A 19 -1.50 0.70 -4.82
C ALA A 19 -2.49 1.75 -5.34
N SER A 20 -2.29 3.02 -4.94
CA SER A 20 -3.08 4.15 -5.46
C SER A 20 -2.97 4.30 -6.98
N SER A 21 -1.76 4.15 -7.53
CA SER A 21 -1.53 4.22 -8.99
C SER A 21 -2.25 3.09 -9.73
N LEU A 22 -2.23 1.86 -9.19
CA LEU A 22 -2.94 0.71 -9.77
C LEU A 22 -4.46 0.93 -9.78
N ARG A 23 -5.02 1.44 -8.67
CA ARG A 23 -6.43 1.82 -8.58
C ARG A 23 -6.81 2.93 -9.55
N ALA A 24 -5.93 3.92 -9.73
CA ALA A 24 -6.16 5.00 -10.68
C ALA A 24 -6.18 4.47 -12.13
N VAL A 25 -5.22 3.61 -12.49
CA VAL A 25 -5.15 2.99 -13.83
C VAL A 25 -6.36 2.13 -14.12
N ALA A 26 -6.90 1.41 -13.13
CA ALA A 26 -8.10 0.59 -13.30
C ALA A 26 -9.36 1.39 -13.67
N ARG A 27 -9.37 2.71 -13.43
CA ARG A 27 -10.49 3.61 -13.79
C ARG A 27 -10.38 4.13 -15.22
N VAL A 28 -9.22 3.98 -15.87
CA VAL A 28 -8.97 4.52 -17.22
C VAL A 28 -9.94 3.95 -18.28
N PRO A 29 -10.27 2.64 -18.30
CA PRO A 29 -11.25 2.11 -19.25
C PRO A 29 -12.61 2.81 -19.16
N ASP A 30 -13.12 3.05 -17.95
CA ASP A 30 -14.41 3.70 -17.74
C ASP A 30 -14.41 5.16 -18.18
N LEU A 31 -13.29 5.86 -17.96
CA LEU A 31 -13.13 7.26 -18.36
C LEU A 31 -13.04 7.43 -19.88
N LEU A 32 -12.56 6.41 -20.59
CA LEU A 32 -12.30 6.45 -22.03
C LEU A 32 -13.29 5.62 -22.85
N LYS A 33 -14.34 5.07 -22.23
CA LYS A 33 -15.30 4.15 -22.87
C LYS A 33 -15.98 4.71 -24.12
N ASP A 34 -16.18 6.04 -24.16
CA ASP A 34 -16.86 6.73 -25.27
C ASP A 34 -15.90 7.08 -26.42
N LEU A 35 -14.59 6.90 -26.23
CA LEU A 35 -13.59 7.23 -27.22
C LEU A 35 -13.39 6.04 -28.18
N LEU A 36 -13.93 6.16 -29.39
CA LEU A 36 -14.00 5.04 -30.35
C LEU A 36 -12.74 4.85 -31.20
N ALA A 37 -11.71 5.70 -31.04
CA ALA A 37 -10.49 5.64 -31.82
C ALA A 37 -9.84 4.23 -31.73
N PRO A 38 -9.50 3.58 -32.86
CA PRO A 38 -8.99 2.20 -32.85
C PRO A 38 -7.77 2.00 -31.95
N LEU A 39 -6.85 2.97 -31.92
CA LEU A 39 -5.66 2.93 -31.05
C LEU A 39 -6.03 2.90 -29.56
N VAL A 40 -7.03 3.68 -29.15
CA VAL A 40 -7.48 3.74 -27.76
C VAL A 40 -8.12 2.43 -27.36
N ARG A 41 -9.01 1.89 -28.21
CA ARG A 41 -9.64 0.58 -27.97
C ARG A 41 -8.61 -0.55 -27.85
N ALA A 42 -7.56 -0.51 -28.68
CA ALA A 42 -6.48 -1.49 -28.61
C ALA A 42 -5.71 -1.39 -27.28
N LEU A 43 -5.33 -0.18 -26.85
CA LEU A 43 -4.62 0.03 -25.58
C LEU A 43 -5.46 -0.37 -24.36
N LEU A 44 -6.77 -0.10 -24.37
CA LEU A 44 -7.66 -0.45 -23.26
C LEU A 44 -7.92 -1.95 -23.15
N LYS A 45 -7.90 -2.67 -24.27
CA LYS A 45 -8.17 -4.11 -24.30
C LYS A 45 -7.17 -4.91 -23.46
N ASP A 46 -5.90 -4.51 -23.49
CA ASP A 46 -4.82 -5.20 -22.80
C ASP A 46 -4.52 -4.59 -21.42
N LEU A 47 -5.30 -3.61 -20.99
CA LEU A 47 -5.11 -2.92 -19.71
C LEU A 47 -5.71 -3.75 -18.56
N ASP A 48 -4.87 -4.56 -17.93
CA ASP A 48 -5.22 -5.38 -16.76
C ASP A 48 -4.30 -5.03 -15.56
N PRO A 49 -4.58 -3.94 -14.82
CA PRO A 49 -3.77 -3.58 -13.67
C PRO A 49 -3.94 -4.62 -12.54
N PRO A 50 -2.85 -5.10 -11.91
CA PRO A 50 -2.92 -6.14 -10.89
C PRO A 50 -3.53 -5.65 -9.57
N LEU A 51 -4.86 -5.58 -9.51
CA LEU A 51 -5.59 -5.02 -8.37
C LEU A 51 -5.41 -5.80 -7.06
N GLY A 52 -5.13 -7.11 -7.14
CA GLY A 52 -4.78 -7.90 -5.96
C GLY A 52 -3.53 -7.41 -5.23
N VAL A 53 -2.58 -6.80 -5.94
CA VAL A 53 -1.41 -6.16 -5.31
C VAL A 53 -1.82 -4.90 -4.54
N ALA A 54 -2.71 -4.09 -5.12
CA ALA A 54 -3.21 -2.89 -4.45
C ALA A 54 -3.98 -3.27 -3.18
N GLU A 55 -4.85 -4.28 -3.27
CA GLU A 55 -5.59 -4.80 -2.12
C GLU A 55 -4.66 -5.32 -1.02
N ALA A 56 -3.68 -6.16 -1.37
CA ALA A 56 -2.70 -6.68 -0.41
C ALA A 56 -1.98 -5.55 0.33
N VAL A 57 -1.59 -4.48 -0.37
CA VAL A 57 -0.97 -3.31 0.25
C VAL A 57 -1.95 -2.58 1.19
N GLU A 58 -3.19 -2.37 0.77
CA GLU A 58 -4.18 -1.61 1.52
C GLU A 58 -4.61 -2.30 2.83
N VAL A 59 -4.73 -3.64 2.81
CA VAL A 59 -5.06 -4.43 4.01
C VAL A 59 -3.85 -4.59 4.94
N THR A 60 -2.63 -4.53 4.42
CA THR A 60 -1.40 -4.71 5.21
C THR A 60 -0.90 -3.40 5.81
N LEU A 61 -0.91 -2.31 5.04
CA LEU A 61 -0.29 -1.05 5.41
C LEU A 61 -1.30 0.01 5.83
N VAL A 62 -0.91 0.84 6.79
CA VAL A 62 -1.66 2.04 7.16
C VAL A 62 -1.71 3.01 5.97
N GLU A 63 -2.74 3.85 5.92
CA GLU A 63 -2.98 4.77 4.80
C GLU A 63 -1.86 5.80 4.61
N SER A 64 -1.30 6.30 5.72
CA SER A 64 -0.23 7.29 5.72
C SER A 64 0.99 6.73 6.45
N PRO A 65 1.74 5.81 5.84
CA PRO A 65 2.89 5.23 6.52
C PRO A 65 4.04 6.25 6.62
N PRO A 66 4.96 6.10 7.57
CA PRO A 66 6.16 6.92 7.69
C PRO A 66 7.07 6.88 6.47
N ALA A 67 7.97 7.86 6.39
CA ALA A 67 8.89 8.01 5.27
C ALA A 67 9.93 6.87 5.21
N THR A 68 10.32 6.37 6.40
CA THR A 68 11.38 5.38 6.55
C THR A 68 10.90 4.14 7.29
N LEU A 69 11.51 3.00 7.00
CA LEU A 69 11.24 1.74 7.71
C LEU A 69 11.63 1.80 9.19
N ARG A 70 12.60 2.65 9.56
CA ARG A 70 13.13 2.76 10.92
C ARG A 70 12.12 3.35 11.91
N GLU A 71 11.18 4.16 11.43
CA GLU A 71 10.13 4.75 12.25
C GLU A 71 9.10 3.71 12.73
N GLY A 72 8.99 2.55 12.07
CA GLY A 72 8.02 1.50 12.42
C GLY A 72 6.57 1.95 12.21
N GLY A 73 5.60 1.21 12.77
CA GLY A 73 4.19 1.66 12.80
C GLY A 73 3.47 1.75 11.44
N PHE A 74 3.98 1.11 10.40
CA PHE A 74 3.38 1.15 9.05
C PHE A 74 2.47 -0.04 8.72
N VAL A 75 2.54 -1.15 9.47
CA VAL A 75 1.66 -2.32 9.31
C VAL A 75 0.40 -2.11 10.16
N ARG A 76 -0.79 -2.36 9.60
CA ARG A 76 -2.06 -2.28 10.33
C ARG A 76 -2.14 -3.32 11.46
N ASP A 77 -2.97 -3.04 12.46
CA ASP A 77 -3.33 -4.01 13.48
C ASP A 77 -4.22 -5.10 12.85
N GLY A 78 -4.14 -6.33 13.37
CA GLY A 78 -4.83 -7.52 12.88
C GLY A 78 -4.19 -8.20 11.67
N VAL A 79 -3.02 -7.72 11.22
CA VAL A 79 -2.28 -8.32 10.10
C VAL A 79 -1.37 -9.46 10.59
N ASP A 80 -0.80 -9.31 11.78
CA ASP A 80 0.11 -10.27 12.38
C ASP A 80 -0.03 -10.22 13.90
N ASP A 81 -0.59 -11.30 14.47
CA ASP A 81 -0.90 -11.40 15.91
C ASP A 81 0.36 -11.28 16.78
N GLU A 82 1.49 -11.82 16.32
CA GLU A 82 2.77 -11.74 17.06
C GLU A 82 3.28 -10.30 17.09
N LEU A 83 3.21 -9.60 15.96
CA LEU A 83 3.59 -8.19 15.86
C LEU A 83 2.71 -7.32 16.76
N ASP A 84 1.40 -7.59 16.81
CA ASP A 84 0.46 -6.84 17.62
C ASP A 84 0.66 -7.09 19.12
N ASP A 85 0.92 -8.34 19.52
CA ASP A 85 1.31 -8.68 20.89
C ASP A 85 2.61 -7.96 21.31
N LEU A 86 3.62 -7.94 20.43
CA LEU A 86 4.87 -7.22 20.68
C LEU A 86 4.65 -5.70 20.83
N ARG A 87 3.78 -5.11 20.00
CA ARG A 87 3.39 -3.70 20.11
C ARG A 87 2.64 -3.42 21.40
N ALA A 88 1.71 -4.29 21.80
CA ALA A 88 0.94 -4.15 23.03
C ALA A 88 1.86 -4.17 24.26
N ARG A 89 2.81 -5.10 24.30
CA ARG A 89 3.82 -5.19 25.38
C ARG A 89 4.74 -3.97 25.42
N SER A 90 5.21 -3.50 24.27
CA SER A 90 6.06 -2.30 24.16
C SER A 90 5.34 -1.04 24.66
N ARG A 91 4.05 -0.88 24.32
CA ARG A 91 3.21 0.24 24.78
C ARG A 91 2.88 0.12 26.28
N GLY A 92 2.55 -1.08 26.76
CA GLY A 92 2.21 -1.36 28.16
C GLY A 92 3.38 -1.18 29.14
N GLY A 93 4.62 -1.41 28.71
CA GLY A 93 5.81 -1.15 29.54
C GLY A 93 6.02 0.34 29.84
N ARG A 94 5.58 1.24 28.95
CA ARG A 94 5.73 2.71 29.12
C ARG A 94 4.73 3.33 30.08
N THR A 95 3.57 2.72 30.31
CA THR A 95 2.54 3.25 31.22
C THR A 95 2.89 3.06 32.69
N THR A 96 3.83 2.19 33.05
CA THR A 96 4.18 1.91 34.45
C THR A 96 5.06 2.97 35.12
N ILE A 97 5.69 3.88 34.35
CA ILE A 97 6.65 4.86 34.88
C ILE A 97 6.04 6.27 35.00
N SER A 98 4.80 6.48 34.56
CA SER A 98 4.09 7.77 34.70
C SER A 98 3.10 7.79 35.88
N THR A 99 3.17 6.83 36.79
CA THR A 99 2.27 6.74 37.97
C THR A 99 3.04 6.48 39.26
N ILE A 100 4.27 6.96 39.36
CA ILE A 100 5.03 7.11 40.62
C ILE A 100 5.67 8.49 40.59
#